data_AF-A0A5K7ZCK4-F1
#
_entry.id   AF-A0A5K7ZCK4-F1
#
_cell.length_a   1.000
_cell.length_b   1.000
_cell.length_c   1.000
_cell.angle_alpha   90.00
_cell.angle_beta   90.00
_cell.angle_gamma   90.00
#
_symmetry.space_group_name_H-M   'P 1'
#
loop_
_entity.id
_entity.type
_entity.pdbx_description
1 polymer ?
#
loop_
_entity_poly.entity_id
_entity_poly.type
_entity_poly.pdbx_seq_one_letter_code
_entity_poly.pdbx_strand_id
1 'polypeptide(L)'
;MAQAIRAIGLEPYLIKVEDQELLKAATYAYLKCKIPMLFGFLLMDKSGKEPMPLGLHAVAITGFSLGEPAPIPYGRTGFLSIASRIDKVYSHDDQVGPFSRMVLNYDTIKMDNGNAVKTILSSWGGSDRKLDRIRAIPTILLIPVYNKIRITFQTIQETITHFDRIIETFRLNKVLPFKERLVWDIYLTTVNEVKSGMLSSKKWRNKLRLQVLMQSMPRFIWRATAFCKGQYVIDLLFDATDLEQSPLLFNAVGYDEDFFETLIDLSRQDDLPAVLKDPMFLRILEWFSNQKI
;
A
#
# COMPACT_ATOMS: atom_id res chain seq x y z
N MET A 1 9.01 -12.07 19.41
CA MET A 1 8.32 -10.91 18.79
C MET A 1 6.79 -11.08 18.76
N ALA A 2 6.24 -12.08 18.06
CA ALA A 2 4.78 -12.23 17.92
C ALA A 2 4.02 -12.39 19.27
N GLN A 3 4.55 -13.15 20.22
CA GLN A 3 3.95 -13.30 21.56
C GLN A 3 3.89 -11.97 22.32
N ALA A 4 4.89 -11.10 22.17
CA ALA A 4 4.90 -9.78 22.82
C ALA A 4 3.81 -8.87 22.25
N ILE A 5 3.55 -8.94 20.94
CA ILE A 5 2.43 -8.22 20.30
C ILE A 5 1.09 -8.73 20.86
N ARG A 6 0.92 -10.05 20.99
CA ARG A 6 -0.29 -10.65 21.59
C ARG A 6 -0.50 -10.24 23.04
N ALA A 7 0.58 -10.15 23.83
CA ALA A 7 0.52 -9.80 25.24
C ALA A 7 -0.06 -8.40 25.51
N ILE A 8 0.00 -7.49 24.53
CA ILE A 8 -0.60 -6.15 24.61
C ILE A 8 -1.96 -6.04 23.91
N GLY A 9 -2.57 -7.17 23.56
CA GLY A 9 -3.92 -7.23 22.96
C GLY A 9 -3.97 -6.90 21.46
N LEU A 10 -2.84 -7.01 20.76
CA LEU A 10 -2.76 -6.85 19.30
C LEU A 10 -2.51 -8.19 18.61
N GLU A 11 -2.83 -8.27 17.32
CA GLU A 11 -2.57 -9.43 16.49
C GLU A 11 -1.29 -9.24 15.66
N PRO A 12 -0.35 -10.19 15.68
CA PRO A 12 0.85 -10.14 14.85
C PRO A 12 0.52 -10.55 13.41
N TYR A 13 0.53 -9.60 12.50
CA TYR A 13 0.37 -9.85 11.07
C TYR A 13 1.75 -9.91 10.39
N LEU A 14 2.09 -11.08 9.83
CA LEU A 14 3.39 -11.35 9.22
C LEU A 14 3.30 -11.20 7.70
N ILE A 15 4.13 -10.34 7.13
CA ILE A 15 4.37 -10.26 5.69
C ILE A 15 5.79 -10.76 5.42
N LYS A 16 5.93 -11.72 4.50
CA LYS A 16 7.24 -12.06 3.91
C LYS A 16 7.58 -11.02 2.86
N VAL A 17 8.75 -10.42 2.96
CA VAL A 17 9.19 -9.38 2.02
C VAL A 17 9.82 -10.07 0.81
N GLU A 18 9.01 -10.33 -0.20
CA GLU A 18 9.45 -11.00 -1.43
C GLU A 18 10.02 -10.01 -2.46
N ASP A 19 9.51 -8.78 -2.46
CA ASP A 19 9.98 -7.71 -3.33
C ASP A 19 10.01 -6.34 -2.63
N GLN A 20 10.61 -5.37 -3.31
CA GLN A 20 10.79 -4.01 -2.81
C GLN A 20 9.45 -3.26 -2.72
N GLU A 21 8.51 -3.60 -3.59
CA GLU A 21 7.25 -2.90 -3.75
C GLU A 21 6.29 -3.25 -2.62
N LEU A 22 6.22 -4.52 -2.23
CA LEU A 22 5.48 -4.99 -1.06
C LEU A 22 6.02 -4.35 0.22
N LEU A 23 7.36 -4.26 0.38
CA LEU A 23 7.96 -3.57 1.52
C LEU A 23 7.51 -2.10 1.57
N LYS A 24 7.67 -1.37 0.48
CA LYS A 24 7.28 0.06 0.40
C LYS A 24 5.78 0.23 0.64
N ALA A 25 4.95 -0.55 -0.04
CA ALA A 25 3.51 -0.41 -0.03
C ALA A 25 2.91 -0.79 1.33
N ALA A 26 3.33 -1.89 1.94
CA ALA A 26 2.91 -2.24 3.31
C ALA A 26 3.40 -1.21 4.34
N THR A 27 4.67 -0.78 4.24
CA THR A 27 5.22 0.25 5.14
C THR A 27 4.38 1.53 5.09
N TYR A 28 4.11 2.02 3.88
CA TYR A 28 3.28 3.19 3.64
C TYR A 28 1.87 3.00 4.23
N ALA A 29 1.23 1.89 3.87
CA ALA A 29 -0.16 1.60 4.16
C ALA A 29 -0.48 1.59 5.66
N TYR A 30 0.39 0.98 6.47
CA TYR A 30 0.18 0.88 7.92
C TYR A 30 0.70 2.09 8.69
N LEU A 31 1.82 2.71 8.28
CA LEU A 31 2.31 3.92 8.96
C LEU A 31 1.38 5.12 8.76
N LYS A 32 0.64 5.20 7.65
CA LYS A 32 -0.44 6.19 7.46
C LYS A 32 -1.55 6.04 8.51
N CYS A 33 -1.76 4.84 9.04
CA CYS A 33 -2.65 4.59 10.18
C CYS A 33 -1.96 4.74 11.55
N LYS A 34 -0.71 5.24 11.58
CA LYS A 34 0.11 5.40 12.79
C LYS A 34 0.42 4.05 13.48
N ILE A 35 0.54 2.98 12.71
CA ILE A 35 0.90 1.64 13.22
C ILE A 35 2.39 1.37 12.91
N PRO A 36 3.29 1.45 13.92
CA PRO A 36 4.69 1.07 13.74
C PRO A 36 4.79 -0.44 13.54
N MET A 37 5.84 -0.91 12.87
CA MET A 37 6.02 -2.34 12.55
C MET A 37 7.45 -2.79 12.81
N LEU A 38 7.62 -4.07 13.12
CA LEU A 38 8.95 -4.67 13.25
C LEU A 38 9.41 -5.13 11.87
N PHE A 39 10.62 -4.76 11.49
CA PHE A 39 11.23 -5.11 10.21
C PHE A 39 12.45 -5.98 10.47
N GLY A 40 12.37 -7.23 10.02
CA GLY A 40 13.45 -8.20 10.10
C GLY A 40 14.24 -8.25 8.81
N PHE A 41 15.57 -8.38 8.95
CA PHE A 41 16.48 -8.48 7.82
C PHE A 41 17.77 -9.23 8.19
N LEU A 42 18.48 -9.74 7.18
CA LEU A 42 19.83 -10.27 7.32
C LEU A 42 20.85 -9.16 7.01
N LEU A 43 21.78 -8.92 7.92
CA LEU A 43 22.89 -8.01 7.71
C LEU A 43 24.01 -8.71 6.93
N MET A 44 24.55 -8.00 5.94
CA MET A 44 25.66 -8.44 5.09
C MET A 44 26.75 -7.37 5.10
N ASP A 45 28.00 -7.78 5.34
CA ASP A 45 29.16 -6.94 5.11
C ASP A 45 29.70 -7.16 3.69
N LYS A 46 29.75 -6.10 2.88
CA LYS A 46 30.37 -6.12 1.54
C LYS A 46 31.79 -5.53 1.51
N SER A 47 32.46 -5.41 2.65
CA SER A 47 33.81 -4.85 2.74
C SER A 47 34.90 -5.78 2.16
N GLY A 48 34.65 -7.10 2.17
CA GLY A 48 35.54 -8.12 1.64
C GLY A 48 35.38 -8.39 0.14
N LYS A 49 36.16 -9.35 -0.37
CA LYS A 49 36.01 -9.85 -1.76
C LYS A 49 34.66 -10.55 -1.98
N GLU A 50 34.18 -11.23 -0.94
CA GLU A 50 32.89 -11.92 -0.91
C GLU A 50 32.02 -11.32 0.21
N PRO A 51 30.71 -11.14 -0.03
CA PRO A 51 29.79 -10.65 1.00
C PRO A 51 29.67 -11.64 2.15
N MET A 52 29.86 -11.17 3.39
CA MET A 52 29.80 -12.01 4.59
C MET A 52 28.53 -11.75 5.39
N PRO A 53 27.74 -12.77 5.79
CA PRO A 53 26.59 -12.58 6.67
C PRO A 53 27.06 -12.20 8.07
N LEU A 54 26.51 -11.12 8.62
CA LEU A 54 26.75 -10.67 10.00
C LEU A 54 25.71 -11.18 10.98
N GLY A 55 24.53 -11.57 10.50
CA GLY A 55 23.45 -12.13 11.31
C GLY A 55 22.10 -11.47 11.07
N LEU A 56 21.05 -12.07 11.64
CA LEU A 56 19.69 -11.53 11.59
C LEU A 56 19.56 -10.38 12.58
N HIS A 57 18.85 -9.33 12.16
CA HIS A 57 18.51 -8.19 13.00
C HIS A 57 17.05 -7.79 12.79
N ALA A 58 16.49 -7.06 13.75
CA ALA A 58 15.15 -6.49 13.65
C ALA A 58 15.10 -5.07 14.22
N VAL A 59 14.39 -4.19 13.54
CA VAL A 59 14.20 -2.78 13.94
C VAL A 59 12.72 -2.43 13.97
N ALA A 60 12.34 -1.37 14.69
CA ALA A 60 10.99 -0.84 14.64
C ALA A 60 10.90 0.28 13.61
N ILE A 61 10.23 0.06 12.48
CA ILE A 61 9.95 1.11 11.48
C ILE A 61 8.88 2.05 12.04
N THR A 62 9.19 3.35 12.01
CA THR A 62 8.34 4.43 12.55
C THR A 62 8.08 5.55 11.55
N GLY A 63 8.76 5.56 10.41
CA GLY A 63 8.57 6.58 9.38
C GLY A 63 9.08 6.17 8.01
N PHE A 64 8.77 6.98 7.01
CA PHE A 64 9.27 6.87 5.64
C PHE A 64 9.47 8.25 5.02
N SER A 65 10.24 8.32 3.94
CA SER A 65 10.36 9.50 3.07
C SER A 65 9.77 9.21 1.70
N LEU A 66 9.12 10.19 1.06
CA LEU A 66 8.65 10.12 -0.33
C LEU A 66 9.61 10.91 -1.23
N GLY A 67 10.87 10.50 -1.27
CA GLY A 67 11.93 11.22 -1.97
C GLY A 67 11.88 11.12 -3.50
N GLU A 68 11.24 10.10 -4.06
CA GLU A 68 11.10 10.01 -5.52
C GLU A 68 10.10 11.06 -6.04
N PRO A 69 10.41 11.73 -7.17
CA PRO A 69 9.58 12.80 -7.69
C PRO A 69 8.24 12.31 -8.25
N ALA A 70 8.19 11.07 -8.74
CA ALA A 70 7.01 10.47 -9.35
C ALA A 70 6.85 9.00 -8.95
N PRO A 71 5.62 8.47 -8.93
CA PRO A 71 5.38 7.03 -8.77
C PRO A 71 6.14 6.21 -9.82
N ILE A 72 6.75 5.11 -9.37
CA ILE A 72 7.49 4.16 -10.21
C ILE A 72 6.52 3.02 -10.60
N PRO A 73 6.35 2.71 -11.89
CA PRO A 73 5.48 1.62 -12.35
C PRO A 73 5.88 0.26 -11.75
N TYR A 74 4.87 -0.47 -11.25
CA TYR A 74 5.04 -1.80 -10.67
C TYR A 74 4.68 -2.91 -11.66
N GLY A 75 5.53 -3.93 -11.68
CA GLY A 75 5.29 -5.19 -12.37
C GLY A 75 5.02 -5.04 -13.87
N ARG A 76 4.40 -6.07 -14.46
CA ARG A 76 4.00 -6.06 -15.87
C ARG A 76 2.76 -5.22 -16.15
N THR A 77 1.99 -4.90 -15.11
CA THR A 77 0.75 -4.12 -15.24
C THR A 77 1.01 -2.64 -15.42
N GLY A 78 2.18 -2.14 -14.97
CA GLY A 78 2.50 -0.72 -14.93
C GLY A 78 1.75 0.02 -13.82
N PHE A 79 1.31 -0.70 -12.78
CA PHE A 79 0.53 -0.15 -11.68
C PHE A 79 1.29 0.98 -10.98
N LEU A 80 0.65 2.14 -10.79
CA LEU A 80 1.26 3.31 -10.17
C LEU A 80 0.74 3.51 -8.75
N SER A 81 1.61 3.39 -7.75
CA SER A 81 1.28 3.64 -6.34
C SER A 81 2.07 4.81 -5.78
N ILE A 82 1.47 5.65 -4.94
CA ILE A 82 2.21 6.67 -4.17
C ILE A 82 3.33 6.04 -3.35
N ALA A 83 3.10 4.86 -2.79
CA ALA A 83 4.09 4.18 -1.94
C ALA A 83 5.38 3.80 -2.70
N SER A 84 5.31 3.63 -4.02
CA SER A 84 6.50 3.37 -4.85
C SER A 84 7.55 4.48 -4.74
N ARG A 85 7.12 5.69 -4.35
CA ARG A 85 7.98 6.86 -4.17
C ARG A 85 8.86 6.82 -2.92
N ILE A 86 8.68 5.80 -2.07
CA ILE A 86 9.50 5.67 -0.87
C ILE A 86 10.93 5.37 -1.27
N ASP A 87 11.85 6.23 -0.86
CA ASP A 87 13.30 6.08 -1.04
C ASP A 87 14.00 5.72 0.29
N LYS A 88 13.36 6.00 1.43
CA LYS A 88 13.91 5.76 2.76
C LYS A 88 12.85 5.28 3.74
N VAL A 89 13.25 4.41 4.65
CA VAL A 89 12.51 4.09 5.88
C VAL A 89 13.31 4.54 7.09
N TYR A 90 12.60 5.01 8.11
CA TYR A 90 13.17 5.44 9.38
C TYR A 90 12.73 4.48 10.47
N SER A 91 13.68 4.11 11.32
CA SER A 91 13.48 3.07 12.33
C SER A 91 14.12 3.45 13.65
N HIS A 92 13.66 2.80 14.71
CA HIS A 92 14.40 2.67 15.95
C HIS A 92 15.19 1.35 15.89
N ASP A 93 16.51 1.46 15.93
CA ASP A 93 17.46 0.36 15.94
C ASP A 93 18.18 0.41 17.28
N ASP A 94 18.20 -0.69 18.02
CA ASP A 94 18.79 -0.77 19.37
C ASP A 94 20.33 -0.67 19.35
N GLN A 95 20.97 -0.95 18.21
CA GLN A 95 22.43 -0.87 18.05
C GLN A 95 22.90 0.48 17.47
N VAL A 96 22.01 1.22 16.80
CA VAL A 96 22.35 2.50 16.14
C VAL A 96 21.69 3.68 16.84
N GLY A 97 20.45 3.53 17.29
CA GLY A 97 19.66 4.55 17.96
C GLY A 97 18.35 4.90 17.23
N PRO A 98 17.63 5.92 17.74
CA PRO A 98 16.39 6.39 17.14
C PRO A 98 16.64 7.05 15.78
N PHE A 99 15.65 6.96 14.89
CA PHE A 99 15.69 7.51 13.53
C PHE A 99 16.82 6.96 12.64
N SER A 100 17.31 5.75 12.96
CA SER A 100 18.17 4.97 12.07
C SER A 100 17.53 4.89 10.69
N ARG A 101 18.30 5.28 9.67
CA ARG A 101 17.83 5.46 8.31
C ARG A 101 18.25 4.28 7.45
N MET A 102 17.31 3.71 6.71
CA MET A 102 17.63 2.73 5.67
C MET A 102 17.25 3.27 4.30
N VAL A 103 18.17 3.22 3.35
CA VAL A 103 17.97 3.74 1.99
C VAL A 103 17.60 2.58 1.06
N LEU A 104 16.44 2.71 0.42
CA LEU A 104 15.83 1.71 -0.45
C LEU A 104 16.38 1.81 -1.88
N ASN A 105 17.70 1.66 -2.03
CA ASN A 105 18.37 1.73 -3.32
C ASN A 105 18.46 0.37 -4.06
N TYR A 106 18.18 -0.73 -3.36
CA TYR A 106 18.03 -2.08 -3.92
C TYR A 106 19.23 -2.57 -4.75
N ASP A 107 20.44 -2.21 -4.32
CA ASP A 107 21.66 -2.71 -4.95
C ASP A 107 21.70 -4.24 -4.87
N THR A 108 22.14 -4.85 -5.95
CA THR A 108 22.22 -6.30 -6.05
C THR A 108 23.58 -6.80 -5.58
N ILE A 109 23.57 -7.78 -4.68
CA ILE A 109 24.75 -8.50 -4.23
C ILE A 109 24.68 -9.93 -4.79
N LYS A 110 25.81 -10.42 -5.33
CA LYS A 110 25.94 -11.81 -5.74
C LYS A 110 26.34 -12.65 -4.54
N MET A 111 25.60 -13.72 -4.31
CA MET A 111 25.87 -14.73 -3.30
C MET A 111 26.78 -15.83 -3.86
N ASP A 112 27.39 -16.63 -2.99
CA ASP A 112 28.33 -17.71 -3.36
C ASP A 112 27.69 -18.78 -4.26
N ASN A 113 26.38 -18.98 -4.13
CA ASN A 113 25.59 -19.88 -4.99
C ASN A 113 25.27 -19.28 -6.38
N GLY A 114 25.80 -18.10 -6.70
CA GLY A 114 25.55 -17.37 -7.95
C GLY A 114 24.26 -16.56 -7.97
N ASN A 115 23.40 -16.66 -6.94
CA ASN A 115 22.15 -15.92 -6.90
C ASN A 115 22.39 -14.43 -6.60
N ALA A 116 21.63 -13.57 -7.29
CA ALA A 116 21.63 -12.14 -7.06
C ALA A 116 20.49 -11.78 -6.08
N VAL A 117 20.82 -11.09 -5.00
CA VAL A 117 19.87 -10.66 -3.97
C VAL A 117 19.84 -9.14 -3.89
N LYS A 118 18.63 -8.56 -3.86
CA LYS A 118 18.44 -7.12 -3.68
C LYS A 118 18.66 -6.74 -2.21
N THR A 119 19.38 -5.65 -2.00
CA THR A 119 19.75 -5.18 -0.65
C THR A 119 19.48 -3.71 -0.47
N ILE A 120 19.21 -3.30 0.77
CA ILE A 120 19.03 -1.90 1.12
C ILE A 120 20.22 -1.43 1.95
N LEU A 121 20.52 -0.13 1.90
CA LEU A 121 21.59 0.45 2.68
C LEU A 121 21.13 0.64 4.13
N SER A 122 21.89 0.15 5.10
CA SER A 122 21.62 0.33 6.53
C SER A 122 22.41 1.50 7.11
N SER A 123 22.09 1.93 8.34
CA SER A 123 22.90 2.90 9.08
C SER A 123 24.03 2.27 9.90
N TRP A 124 24.27 0.97 9.75
CA TRP A 124 25.34 0.28 10.46
C TRP A 124 26.70 0.68 9.87
N GLY A 125 27.61 1.12 10.73
CA GLY A 125 29.00 1.37 10.35
C GLY A 125 29.77 0.05 10.26
N GLY A 126 30.55 -0.13 9.20
CA GLY A 126 31.59 -1.17 9.20
C GLY A 126 32.63 -0.92 10.30
N SER A 127 33.59 -1.84 10.46
CA SER A 127 34.71 -1.70 11.40
C SER A 127 35.54 -0.42 11.19
N ASP A 128 35.49 0.16 9.98
CA ASP A 128 36.11 1.43 9.59
C ASP A 128 35.17 2.64 9.68
N ARG A 129 33.98 2.48 10.28
CA ARG A 129 32.90 3.48 10.41
C ARG A 129 32.32 3.98 9.08
N LYS A 130 32.61 3.33 7.95
CA LYS A 130 31.98 3.68 6.68
C LYS A 130 30.58 3.07 6.61
N LEU A 131 29.60 3.93 6.40
CA LEU A 131 28.16 3.59 6.39
C LEU A 131 27.73 2.85 5.13
N ASP A 132 28.54 2.83 4.08
CA ASP A 132 28.17 2.25 2.79
C ASP A 132 28.40 0.73 2.71
N ARG A 133 29.06 0.12 3.71
CA ARG A 133 29.51 -1.28 3.72
C ARG A 133 28.48 -2.28 4.24
N ILE A 134 27.64 -1.89 5.19
CA ILE A 134 26.69 -2.82 5.78
C ILE A 134 25.34 -2.70 5.08
N ARG A 135 24.90 -3.81 4.49
CA ARG A 135 23.69 -3.94 3.70
C ARG A 135 22.69 -4.83 4.42
N ALA A 136 21.41 -4.53 4.27
CA ALA A 136 20.34 -5.36 4.80
C ALA A 136 19.60 -6.06 3.66
N ILE A 137 19.36 -7.36 3.82
CA ILE A 137 18.46 -8.15 2.98
C ILE A 137 17.12 -8.22 3.70
N PRO A 138 16.08 -7.52 3.21
CA PRO A 138 14.74 -7.58 3.80
C PRO A 138 14.23 -9.02 3.88
N THR A 139 13.64 -9.43 5.01
CA THR A 139 13.06 -10.78 5.14
C THR A 139 11.59 -10.74 5.52
N ILE A 140 11.23 -9.98 6.56
CA ILE A 140 9.87 -9.95 7.09
C ILE A 140 9.46 -8.57 7.57
N LEU A 141 8.16 -8.26 7.47
CA LEU A 141 7.50 -7.25 8.29
C LEU A 141 6.55 -7.96 9.26
N LEU A 142 6.60 -7.58 10.53
CA LEU A 142 5.68 -8.03 11.55
C LEU A 142 4.92 -6.83 12.10
N ILE A 143 3.64 -6.74 11.75
CA ILE A 143 2.80 -5.57 11.98
C ILE A 143 1.84 -5.87 13.14
N PRO A 144 1.86 -5.06 14.22
CA PRO A 144 0.93 -5.20 15.34
C PRO A 144 -0.42 -4.56 14.99
N VAL A 145 -1.36 -5.36 14.46
CA VAL A 145 -2.68 -4.88 14.05
C VAL A 145 -3.72 -5.05 15.16
N TYR A 146 -4.72 -4.18 15.19
CA TYR A 146 -5.87 -4.38 16.07
C TYR A 146 -6.62 -5.65 15.67
N ASN A 147 -7.02 -6.47 16.64
CA ASN A 147 -7.59 -7.81 16.42
C ASN A 147 -8.91 -7.85 15.61
N LYS A 148 -9.57 -6.70 15.42
CA LYS A 148 -10.73 -6.60 14.54
C LYS A 148 -10.39 -6.29 13.08
N ILE A 149 -9.14 -5.94 12.77
CA ILE A 149 -8.70 -5.76 11.38
C ILE A 149 -8.46 -7.16 10.80
N ARG A 150 -9.31 -7.56 9.86
CA ARG A 150 -9.34 -8.91 9.28
C ARG A 150 -8.96 -8.92 7.80
N ILE A 151 -9.33 -7.86 7.08
CA ILE A 151 -8.91 -7.71 5.68
C ILE A 151 -7.46 -7.23 5.64
N THR A 152 -6.61 -7.96 4.93
CA THR A 152 -5.18 -7.68 4.86
C THR A 152 -4.84 -6.61 3.82
N PHE A 153 -3.65 -6.02 3.94
CA PHE A 153 -3.12 -5.12 2.93
C PHE A 153 -2.99 -5.79 1.55
N GLN A 154 -2.56 -7.06 1.51
CA GLN A 154 -2.36 -7.80 0.26
C GLN A 154 -3.69 -7.98 -0.48
N THR A 155 -4.75 -8.36 0.23
CA THR A 155 -6.11 -8.49 -0.33
C THR A 155 -6.56 -7.19 -1.01
N ILE A 156 -6.31 -6.04 -0.37
CA ILE A 156 -6.65 -4.72 -0.93
C ILE A 156 -5.75 -4.34 -2.09
N GLN A 157 -4.43 -4.55 -1.98
CA GLN A 157 -3.49 -4.24 -3.05
C GLN A 157 -3.80 -5.03 -4.32
N GLU A 158 -4.09 -6.33 -4.19
CA GLU A 158 -4.48 -7.19 -5.31
C GLU A 158 -5.79 -6.70 -5.92
N THR A 159 -6.80 -6.44 -5.10
CA THR A 159 -8.11 -5.92 -5.54
C THR A 159 -7.94 -4.64 -6.37
N ILE A 160 -7.17 -3.68 -5.87
CA ILE A 160 -6.93 -2.40 -6.57
C ILE A 160 -6.07 -2.58 -7.81
N THR A 161 -5.09 -3.49 -7.80
CA THR A 161 -4.26 -3.77 -8.98
C THR A 161 -5.10 -4.38 -10.12
N HIS A 162 -6.03 -5.28 -9.78
CA HIS A 162 -6.97 -5.86 -10.74
C HIS A 162 -7.95 -4.81 -11.28
N PHE A 163 -8.48 -3.95 -10.40
CA PHE A 163 -9.32 -2.83 -10.78
C PHE A 163 -8.59 -1.89 -11.74
N ASP A 164 -7.39 -1.44 -11.38
CA ASP A 164 -6.55 -0.55 -12.18
C ASP A 164 -6.24 -1.13 -13.56
N ARG A 165 -5.96 -2.44 -13.68
CA ARG A 165 -5.74 -3.11 -14.97
C ARG A 165 -6.94 -2.96 -15.92
N ILE A 166 -8.14 -3.06 -15.40
CA ILE A 166 -9.36 -2.95 -16.20
C ILE A 166 -9.64 -1.49 -16.55
N ILE A 167 -9.50 -0.59 -15.58
CA ILE A 167 -9.57 0.86 -15.83
C ILE A 167 -8.57 1.30 -16.89
N GLU A 168 -7.35 0.78 -16.85
CA GLU A 168 -6.33 1.03 -17.86
C GLU A 168 -6.75 0.53 -19.24
N THR A 169 -7.37 -0.64 -19.31
CA THR A 169 -7.90 -1.18 -20.58
C THR A 169 -8.94 -0.24 -21.17
N PHE A 170 -9.87 0.26 -20.36
CA PHE A 170 -10.86 1.24 -20.80
C PHE A 170 -10.25 2.58 -21.22
N ARG A 171 -9.22 3.04 -20.48
CA ARG A 171 -8.47 4.24 -20.83
C ARG A 171 -7.81 4.12 -22.20
N LEU A 172 -7.12 3.00 -22.47
CA LEU A 172 -6.44 2.74 -23.74
C LEU A 172 -7.42 2.64 -24.92
N ASN A 173 -8.63 2.14 -24.67
CA ASN A 173 -9.72 2.08 -25.64
C ASN A 173 -10.56 3.38 -25.72
N LYS A 174 -10.16 4.45 -25.02
CA LYS A 174 -10.83 5.77 -25.01
C LYS A 174 -12.28 5.74 -24.52
N VAL A 175 -12.62 4.75 -23.69
CA VAL A 175 -13.91 4.68 -23.00
C VAL A 175 -13.95 5.68 -21.83
N LEU A 176 -12.81 5.91 -21.18
CA LEU A 176 -12.69 6.83 -20.04
C LEU A 176 -12.15 8.21 -20.46
N PRO A 177 -12.54 9.29 -19.77
CA PRO A 177 -12.25 10.67 -20.20
C PRO A 177 -10.78 11.07 -20.00
N PHE A 178 -10.03 10.39 -19.13
CA PHE A 178 -8.65 10.75 -18.84
C PHE A 178 -7.64 10.12 -19.80
N LYS A 179 -6.60 10.90 -20.13
CA LYS A 179 -5.50 10.46 -21.01
C LYS A 179 -4.37 9.77 -20.27
N GLU A 180 -4.18 10.06 -18.99
CA GLU A 180 -3.09 9.54 -18.17
C GLU A 180 -3.56 8.40 -17.29
N ARG A 181 -2.64 7.50 -16.95
CA ARG A 181 -2.91 6.41 -16.02
C ARG A 181 -3.17 6.96 -14.61
N LEU A 182 -4.04 6.29 -13.88
CA LEU A 182 -4.31 6.61 -12.49
C LEU A 182 -3.12 6.26 -11.59
N VAL A 183 -2.90 7.11 -10.59
CA VAL A 183 -1.99 6.85 -9.48
C VAL A 183 -2.82 6.53 -8.24
N TRP A 184 -2.45 5.50 -7.50
CA TRP A 184 -3.20 5.01 -6.34
C TRP A 184 -2.50 5.30 -5.01
N ASP A 185 -3.25 5.87 -4.06
CA ASP A 185 -2.88 6.01 -2.65
C ASP A 185 -3.66 4.98 -1.82
N ILE A 186 -3.01 3.91 -1.39
CA ILE A 186 -3.65 2.79 -0.68
C ILE A 186 -3.11 2.74 0.74
N TYR A 187 -3.98 2.90 1.73
CA TYR A 187 -3.57 2.87 3.13
C TYR A 187 -4.72 2.54 4.08
N LEU A 188 -4.36 2.05 5.27
CA LEU A 188 -5.29 1.85 6.36
C LEU A 188 -5.51 3.19 7.05
N THR A 189 -6.75 3.46 7.46
CA THR A 189 -7.11 4.67 8.19
C THR A 189 -8.28 4.39 9.13
N THR A 190 -8.72 5.42 9.84
CA THR A 190 -9.91 5.36 10.70
C THR A 190 -11.07 6.15 10.08
N VAL A 191 -12.29 5.77 10.42
CA VAL A 191 -13.49 6.53 10.03
C VAL A 191 -13.40 8.01 10.42
N ASN A 192 -12.82 8.31 11.58
CA ASN A 192 -12.68 9.69 12.06
C ASN A 192 -11.75 10.51 11.17
N GLU A 193 -10.60 9.95 10.78
CA GLU A 193 -9.66 10.59 9.85
C GLU A 193 -10.31 10.78 8.47
N VAL A 194 -11.06 9.78 7.98
CA VAL A 194 -11.80 9.89 6.70
C VAL A 194 -12.84 11.02 6.75
N LYS A 195 -13.74 11.00 7.74
CA LYS A 195 -14.79 12.01 7.90
C LYS A 195 -14.21 13.40 8.15
N SER A 196 -13.14 13.52 8.93
CA SER A 196 -12.46 14.81 9.18
C SER A 196 -11.82 15.37 7.90
N GLY A 197 -11.19 14.51 7.10
CA GLY A 197 -10.67 14.87 5.78
C GLY A 197 -11.76 15.30 4.80
N MET A 198 -12.92 14.62 4.82
CA MET A 198 -14.09 15.01 4.05
C MET A 198 -14.67 16.35 4.49
N LEU A 199 -14.76 16.61 5.80
CA LEU A 199 -15.29 17.85 6.37
C LEU A 199 -14.43 19.07 6.03
N SER A 200 -13.10 18.94 6.18
CA SER A 200 -12.13 20.02 5.95
C SER A 200 -11.91 20.34 4.47
N SER A 201 -12.16 19.39 3.57
CA SER A 201 -11.91 19.54 2.15
C SER A 201 -13.06 20.27 1.44
N LYS A 202 -12.71 21.33 0.68
CA LYS A 202 -13.64 22.01 -0.25
C LYS A 202 -13.84 21.24 -1.57
N LYS A 203 -13.13 20.11 -1.75
CA LYS A 203 -13.13 19.33 -3.01
C LYS A 203 -14.41 18.53 -3.24
N TRP A 204 -15.22 18.36 -2.20
CA TRP A 204 -16.40 17.52 -2.20
C TRP A 204 -17.65 18.37 -2.43
N ARG A 205 -18.25 18.26 -3.62
CA ARG A 205 -19.54 18.88 -3.93
C ARG A 205 -20.68 17.91 -3.56
N ASN A 206 -21.74 18.45 -2.95
CA ASN A 206 -23.08 17.86 -2.92
C ASN A 206 -23.33 16.52 -2.19
N LYS A 207 -24.62 16.14 -2.24
CA LYS A 207 -25.40 15.12 -1.50
C LYS A 207 -24.67 13.82 -1.12
N LEU A 208 -23.82 13.28 -1.99
CA LEU A 208 -23.02 12.07 -1.72
C LEU A 208 -22.08 12.26 -0.52
N ARG A 209 -21.42 13.43 -0.41
CA ARG A 209 -20.59 13.76 0.76
C ARG A 209 -21.41 13.70 2.05
N LEU A 210 -22.61 14.27 2.04
CA LEU A 210 -23.49 14.27 3.21
C LEU A 210 -23.93 12.84 3.56
N GLN A 211 -24.27 12.03 2.57
CA GLN A 211 -24.62 10.62 2.76
C GLN A 211 -23.48 9.85 3.43
N VAL A 212 -22.24 9.97 2.92
CA VAL A 212 -21.06 9.30 3.50
C VAL A 212 -20.80 9.80 4.93
N LEU A 213 -20.89 11.11 5.17
CA LEU A 213 -20.69 11.69 6.51
C LEU A 213 -21.73 11.20 7.52
N MET A 214 -22.97 10.99 7.09
CA MET A 214 -24.08 10.53 7.94
C MET A 214 -24.12 8.99 8.08
N GLN A 215 -23.47 8.25 7.20
CA GLN A 215 -23.44 6.79 7.25
C GLN A 215 -22.63 6.28 8.45
N SER A 216 -23.13 5.24 9.10
CA SER A 216 -22.37 4.46 10.08
C SER A 216 -21.31 3.64 9.34
N MET A 217 -20.03 3.81 9.70
CA MET A 217 -18.90 3.12 9.05
C MET A 217 -18.07 2.36 10.08
N PRO A 218 -17.39 1.27 9.70
CA PRO A 218 -16.46 0.56 10.56
C PRO A 218 -15.34 1.49 11.06
N ARG A 219 -14.81 1.19 12.25
CA ARG A 219 -13.75 2.01 12.86
C ARG A 219 -12.50 2.10 11.98
N PHE A 220 -12.13 0.99 11.34
CA PHE A 220 -10.95 0.88 10.48
C PHE A 220 -11.39 0.67 9.03
N ILE A 221 -10.80 1.45 8.14
CA ILE A 221 -11.15 1.49 6.72
C ILE A 221 -9.86 1.39 5.93
N TRP A 222 -9.84 0.50 4.95
CA TRP A 222 -8.86 0.56 3.88
C TRP A 222 -9.34 1.58 2.86
N ARG A 223 -8.53 2.59 2.59
CA ARG A 223 -8.84 3.64 1.62
C ARG A 223 -7.90 3.52 0.43
N ALA A 224 -8.46 3.45 -0.76
CA ALA A 224 -7.74 3.56 -2.02
C ALA A 224 -8.21 4.80 -2.78
N THR A 225 -7.36 5.82 -2.86
CA THR A 225 -7.65 7.05 -3.59
C THR A 225 -6.96 7.01 -4.95
N ALA A 226 -7.71 7.22 -6.02
CA ALA A 226 -7.15 7.38 -7.35
C ALA A 226 -6.92 8.85 -7.70
N PHE A 227 -5.80 9.12 -8.37
CA PHE A 227 -5.42 10.44 -8.86
C PHE A 227 -5.14 10.41 -10.35
N CYS A 228 -5.53 11.46 -11.06
CA CYS A 228 -5.13 11.75 -12.44
C CYS A 228 -4.55 13.16 -12.47
N LYS A 229 -3.29 13.33 -12.90
CA LYS A 229 -2.59 14.64 -12.90
C LYS A 229 -2.62 15.36 -11.54
N GLY A 230 -2.56 14.60 -10.45
CA GLY A 230 -2.65 15.13 -9.08
C GLY A 230 -4.05 15.59 -8.64
N GLN A 231 -5.07 15.47 -9.50
CA GLN A 231 -6.47 15.67 -9.14
C GLN A 231 -7.09 14.37 -8.65
N TYR A 232 -8.02 14.47 -7.71
CA TYR A 232 -8.74 13.33 -7.14
C TYR A 232 -9.75 12.85 -8.17
N VAL A 233 -9.83 11.53 -8.37
CA VAL A 233 -10.78 10.91 -9.29
C VAL A 233 -11.85 10.18 -8.51
N ILE A 234 -11.43 9.25 -7.65
CA ILE A 234 -12.33 8.45 -6.82
C ILE A 234 -11.66 8.03 -5.51
N ASP A 235 -12.46 7.93 -4.46
CA ASP A 235 -12.11 7.18 -3.26
C ASP A 235 -12.88 5.86 -3.24
N LEU A 236 -12.18 4.74 -3.03
CA LEU A 236 -12.76 3.43 -2.72
C LEU A 236 -12.48 3.12 -1.24
N LEU A 237 -13.55 2.89 -0.48
CA LEU A 237 -13.52 2.62 0.96
C LEU A 237 -13.92 1.17 1.21
N PHE A 238 -13.02 0.39 1.80
CA PHE A 238 -13.24 -1.02 2.12
C PHE A 238 -13.28 -1.21 3.64
N ASP A 239 -14.21 -2.01 4.13
CA ASP A 239 -14.30 -2.34 5.56
C ASP A 239 -13.11 -3.22 5.95
N ALA A 240 -12.21 -2.70 6.78
CA ALA A 240 -11.05 -3.46 7.21
C ALA A 240 -11.40 -4.56 8.23
N THR A 241 -12.61 -4.52 8.79
CA THR A 241 -13.09 -5.38 9.88
C THR A 241 -14.03 -6.51 9.44
N ASP A 242 -14.43 -6.50 8.18
CA ASP A 242 -15.33 -7.50 7.62
C ASP A 242 -14.60 -8.83 7.33
N LEU A 243 -15.35 -9.84 6.90
CA LEU A 243 -14.82 -11.11 6.40
C LEU A 243 -14.40 -10.97 4.94
N GLU A 244 -13.34 -11.66 4.54
CA GLU A 244 -12.83 -11.60 3.16
C GLU A 244 -13.83 -12.09 2.09
N GLN A 245 -14.87 -12.82 2.50
CA GLN A 245 -15.94 -13.32 1.63
C GLN A 245 -17.10 -12.31 1.43
N SER A 246 -17.16 -11.24 2.23
CA SER A 246 -18.18 -10.19 2.15
C SER A 246 -17.94 -9.27 0.95
N PRO A 247 -18.93 -8.47 0.48
CA PRO A 247 -18.68 -7.35 -0.42
C PRO A 247 -17.57 -6.44 0.15
N LEU A 248 -16.42 -6.44 -0.51
CA LEU A 248 -15.22 -5.80 0.04
C LEU A 248 -15.38 -4.27 0.07
N LEU A 249 -15.98 -3.74 -1.00
CA LEU A 249 -16.19 -2.30 -1.16
C LEU A 249 -17.40 -1.88 -0.34
N PHE A 250 -17.13 -1.12 0.72
CA PHE A 250 -18.15 -0.57 1.60
C PHE A 250 -18.80 0.68 1.00
N ASN A 251 -17.99 1.57 0.43
CA ASN A 251 -18.48 2.80 -0.21
C ASN A 251 -17.47 3.33 -1.24
N ALA A 252 -17.94 4.06 -2.24
CA ALA A 252 -17.09 4.83 -3.14
C ALA A 252 -17.55 6.29 -3.22
N VAL A 253 -16.59 7.19 -3.36
CA VAL A 253 -16.88 8.63 -3.47
C VAL A 253 -16.20 9.19 -4.71
N GLY A 254 -17.02 9.49 -5.72
CA GLY A 254 -16.59 10.10 -6.98
C GLY A 254 -16.28 11.58 -6.82
N TYR A 255 -15.16 12.00 -7.40
CA TYR A 255 -14.78 13.41 -7.54
C TYR A 255 -14.87 13.87 -9.00
N ASP A 256 -14.63 12.94 -9.92
CA ASP A 256 -14.85 13.09 -11.35
C ASP A 256 -16.21 12.45 -11.68
N GLU A 257 -17.21 13.30 -11.97
CA GLU A 257 -18.59 12.88 -12.21
C GLU A 257 -18.68 11.97 -13.45
N ASP A 258 -18.05 12.35 -14.56
CA ASP A 258 -18.02 11.57 -15.81
C ASP A 258 -17.44 10.16 -15.58
N PHE A 259 -16.32 10.07 -14.86
CA PHE A 259 -15.73 8.77 -14.53
C PHE A 259 -16.65 7.93 -13.65
N PHE A 260 -17.26 8.54 -12.64
CA PHE A 260 -18.12 7.83 -11.69
C PHE A 260 -19.40 7.32 -12.37
N GLU A 261 -20.04 8.14 -13.21
CA GLU A 261 -21.20 7.75 -14.01
C GLU A 261 -20.85 6.64 -15.01
N THR A 262 -19.69 6.74 -15.67
CA THR A 262 -19.23 5.68 -16.58
C THR A 262 -19.07 4.34 -15.85
N LEU A 263 -18.59 4.31 -14.61
CA LEU A 263 -18.51 3.08 -13.82
C LEU A 263 -19.89 2.52 -13.47
N ILE A 264 -20.86 3.38 -13.14
CA ILE A 264 -22.25 2.97 -12.88
C ILE A 264 -22.85 2.36 -14.15
N ASP A 265 -22.71 3.02 -15.29
CA ASP A 265 -23.27 2.53 -16.55
C ASP A 265 -22.65 1.20 -16.97
N LEU A 266 -21.32 1.07 -16.85
CA LEU A 266 -20.62 -0.18 -17.10
C LEU A 266 -21.11 -1.29 -16.16
N SER A 267 -21.30 -1.00 -14.87
CA SER A 267 -21.74 -2.00 -13.89
C SER A 267 -23.14 -2.58 -14.13
N ARG A 268 -23.95 -1.92 -14.97
CA ARG A 268 -25.33 -2.32 -15.29
C ARG A 268 -25.46 -3.00 -16.66
N GLN A 269 -24.37 -3.17 -17.40
CA GLN A 269 -24.42 -3.86 -18.68
C GLN A 269 -24.54 -5.37 -18.46
N ASP A 270 -25.56 -5.99 -19.06
CA ASP A 270 -25.82 -7.43 -18.93
C ASP A 270 -24.74 -8.30 -19.60
N ASP A 271 -24.11 -7.80 -20.67
CA ASP A 271 -23.05 -8.50 -21.42
C ASP A 271 -21.70 -7.80 -21.24
N LEU A 272 -21.10 -7.99 -20.07
CA LEU A 272 -19.73 -7.57 -19.83
C LEU A 272 -18.76 -8.46 -20.62
N PRO A 273 -17.86 -7.88 -21.45
CA PRO A 273 -16.76 -8.60 -22.09
C PRO A 273 -16.02 -9.53 -21.12
N ALA A 274 -15.52 -10.67 -21.60
CA ALA A 274 -14.84 -11.66 -20.76
C ALA A 274 -13.71 -11.10 -19.88
N VAL A 275 -13.02 -10.05 -20.37
CA VAL A 275 -11.96 -9.35 -19.62
C VAL A 275 -12.45 -8.66 -18.33
N LEU A 276 -13.75 -8.37 -18.25
CA LEU A 276 -14.42 -7.74 -17.10
C LEU A 276 -15.05 -8.75 -16.14
N LYS A 277 -15.01 -10.05 -16.46
CA LYS A 277 -15.47 -11.13 -15.58
C LYS A 277 -14.43 -11.51 -14.52
N ASP A 278 -13.45 -10.65 -14.28
CA ASP A 278 -12.48 -10.79 -13.20
C ASP A 278 -13.22 -10.71 -11.85
N PRO A 279 -13.17 -11.76 -11.00
CA PRO A 279 -13.93 -11.77 -9.75
C PRO A 279 -13.62 -10.60 -8.83
N MET A 280 -12.37 -10.12 -8.78
CA MET A 280 -11.98 -9.01 -7.90
C MET A 280 -12.53 -7.68 -8.40
N PHE A 281 -12.62 -7.51 -9.72
CA PHE A 281 -13.26 -6.36 -10.34
C PHE A 281 -14.77 -6.37 -10.15
N LEU A 282 -15.41 -7.52 -10.33
CA LEU A 282 -16.85 -7.67 -10.14
C LEU A 282 -17.28 -7.31 -8.72
N ARG A 283 -16.47 -7.63 -7.69
CA ARG A 283 -16.74 -7.22 -6.30
C ARG A 283 -16.79 -5.71 -6.10
N ILE A 284 -16.05 -4.95 -6.90
CA ILE A 284 -16.12 -3.49 -6.89
C ILE A 284 -17.34 -3.02 -7.68
N LEU A 285 -17.56 -3.57 -8.89
CA LEU A 285 -18.68 -3.18 -9.75
C LEU A 285 -20.05 -3.47 -9.12
N GLU A 286 -20.19 -4.54 -8.34
CA GLU A 286 -21.43 -4.87 -7.64
C GLU A 286 -21.91 -3.71 -6.75
N TRP A 287 -21.00 -2.96 -6.15
CA TRP A 287 -21.39 -1.78 -5.39
C TRP A 287 -21.94 -0.67 -6.30
N PHE A 288 -21.33 -0.45 -7.47
CA PHE A 288 -21.74 0.58 -8.44
C PHE A 288 -23.10 0.28 -9.07
N SER A 289 -23.41 -0.99 -9.35
CA SER A 289 -24.68 -1.38 -9.98
C SER A 289 -25.89 -1.06 -9.10
N ASN A 290 -25.69 -1.07 -7.77
CA ASN A 290 -26.68 -0.76 -6.76
C ASN A 290 -26.86 0.74 -6.47
N GLN A 291 -26.04 1.62 -7.05
CA GLN A 291 -26.17 3.07 -6.83
C GLN A 291 -27.33 3.65 -7.62
N LYS A 292 -27.97 4.70 -7.09
CA LYS A 292 -28.97 5.51 -7.81
C LYS A 292 -28.29 6.78 -8.32
N ILE A 293 -28.52 7.10 -9.60
CA ILE A 293 -28.13 8.38 -10.21
C ILE A 293 -29.08 9.47 -9.70
#